data_AF-A0A533U0G5-F1
#
_entry.id   AF-A0A533U0G5-F1
#
_cell.length_a   1.000
_cell.length_b   1.000
_cell.length_c   1.000
_cell.angle_alpha   90.00
_cell.angle_beta   90.00
_cell.angle_gamma   90.00
#
_symmetry.space_group_name_H-M   'P 1'
#
loop_
_entity.id
_entity.type
_entity.pdbx_description
1 polymer ?
#
loop_
_entity_poly.entity_id
_entity_poly.type
_entity_poly.pdbx_seq_one_letter_code
_entity_poly.pdbx_strand_id
1 'polypeptide(L)' 'MSAIKKLFGIVWSLMGIGIIPLVIMQAMKEIAAKPSEENWIFWSIVIVVLMPIIAFSLITFGVFALKGEYDVIA' A
#
# COMPACT_ATOMS: atom_id res chain seq x y z
N MET A 1 7.63 24.15 -5.26
CA MET A 1 7.90 22.70 -5.29
C MET A 1 9.25 22.38 -4.68
N SER A 2 9.31 22.07 -3.38
CA SER A 2 10.55 21.52 -2.82
C SER A 2 10.79 20.13 -3.42
N ALA A 3 12.01 19.84 -3.87
CA ALA A 3 12.39 18.52 -4.39
C ALA A 3 12.04 17.38 -3.44
N ILE A 4 11.99 17.68 -2.14
CA ILE A 4 11.57 16.80 -1.04
C ILE A 4 10.12 16.33 -1.21
N LYS A 5 9.15 17.22 -1.46
CA LYS A 5 7.74 16.83 -1.61
C LYS A 5 7.51 15.91 -2.82
N LYS A 6 8.25 16.16 -3.91
CA LYS A 6 8.21 15.33 -5.12
C LYS A 6 8.82 13.95 -4.89
N LEU A 7 9.93 13.89 -4.15
CA LEU A 7 10.56 12.62 -3.75
C LEU A 7 9.60 11.77 -2.92
N PHE A 8 8.94 12.35 -1.91
CA PHE A 8 7.94 11.65 -1.12
C PHE A 8 6.81 11.12 -1.99
N GLY A 9 6.26 11.92 -2.91
CA GLY A 9 5.18 11.46 -3.80
C GLY A 9 5.55 10.22 -4.64
N ILE A 10 6.78 10.18 -5.15
CA ILE A 10 7.31 9.02 -5.90
C ILE A 10 7.49 7.81 -4.98
N VAL A 11 8.10 8.01 -3.81
CA VAL A 11 8.34 6.93 -2.83
C VAL A 11 7.02 6.30 -2.39
N TRP A 12 6.01 7.10 -2.04
CA TRP A 12 4.71 6.58 -1.60
C TRP A 12 3.94 5.88 -2.71
N SER A 13 4.01 6.37 -3.96
CA SER A 13 3.39 5.70 -5.11
C SER A 13 4.02 4.32 -5.36
N LEU A 14 5.36 4.26 -5.33
CA LEU A 14 6.10 3.00 -5.52
C LEU A 14 5.84 2.02 -4.37
N MET A 15 5.76 2.51 -3.13
CA MET A 15 5.40 1.67 -1.98
C MET A 15 3.98 1.13 -2.09
N GLY A 16 3.02 1.92 -2.58
CA GLY A 16 1.64 1.47 -2.78
C GLY A 16 1.52 0.32 -3.78
N ILE A 17 2.29 0.36 -4.87
CA ILE A 17 2.36 -0.75 -5.84
C ILE A 17 3.14 -1.93 -5.26
N GLY A 18 4.25 -1.66 -4.56
CA GLY A 18 5.14 -2.68 -3.99
C GLY A 18 4.53 -3.48 -2.85
N ILE A 19 3.55 -2.92 -2.10
CA ILE A 19 2.95 -3.62 -0.97
C ILE A 19 2.06 -4.78 -1.39
N ILE A 20 1.50 -4.73 -2.61
CA ILE A 20 0.60 -5.75 -3.16
C ILE A 20 1.28 -7.13 -3.23
N PRO A 21 2.42 -7.30 -3.94
CA PRO A 21 3.11 -8.59 -3.98
C PRO A 21 3.65 -9.01 -2.61
N LEU A 22 4.09 -8.06 -1.77
CA LEU A 22 4.61 -8.36 -0.42
C LEU A 22 3.54 -8.96 0.49
N VAL A 23 2.33 -8.39 0.50
CA VAL A 23 1.20 -8.90 1.29
C VAL A 23 0.79 -10.29 0.81
N ILE A 24 0.72 -10.51 -0.51
CA ILE A 24 0.38 -11.82 -1.07
C ILE A 24 1.42 -12.87 -0.68
N MET A 25 2.72 -12.55 -0.80
CA MET A 25 3.79 -13.46 -0.40
C MET A 25 3.73 -13.80 1.09
N GLN A 26 3.49 -12.78 1.94
CA GLN A 26 3.36 -12.97 3.37
C GLN A 26 2.14 -13.83 3.72
N ALA A 27 1.00 -13.60 3.06
CA ALA A 27 -0.21 -14.39 3.23
C ALA A 27 0.02 -15.87 2.90
N MET A 28 0.64 -16.15 1.74
CA MET A 28 0.94 -17.53 1.36
C MET A 28 1.88 -18.21 2.35
N LYS A 29 2.90 -17.49 2.84
CA LYS A 29 3.85 -18.03 3.82
C LYS A 29 3.16 -18.37 5.14
N GLU A 30 2.31 -17.49 5.64
CA GLU A 30 1.63 -17.68 6.92
C GLU A 30 0.56 -18.77 6.84
N ILE A 31 -0.20 -18.80 5.74
CA ILE A 31 -1.19 -19.85 5.47
C ILE A 31 -0.51 -21.22 5.35
N ALA A 32 0.64 -21.31 4.67
CA ALA A 32 1.39 -22.55 4.55
C ALA A 32 2.01 -23.00 5.89
N ALA A 33 2.43 -22.05 6.73
CA ALA A 33 3.00 -22.36 8.06
C ALA A 33 1.92 -22.83 9.05
N LYS A 34 0.71 -22.26 8.98
CA LYS A 34 -0.43 -22.59 9.85
C LYS A 34 -1.72 -22.63 9.02
N PRO A 35 -2.03 -23.77 8.39
CA PRO A 35 -3.25 -23.92 7.61
C PRO A 35 -4.45 -24.15 8.55
N SER A 36 -4.95 -23.08 9.16
CA SER A 36 -6.20 -23.07 9.91
C SER A 36 -7.25 -22.21 9.21
N GLU A 37 -8.53 -22.55 9.38
CA GLU A 37 -9.64 -21.78 8.79
C GLU A 37 -9.63 -20.31 9.21
N GLU A 38 -9.29 -20.04 10.48
CA GLU A 38 -9.15 -18.70 11.02
C GLU A 38 -8.07 -17.88 10.29
N ASN A 39 -6.92 -18.50 9.99
CA ASN A 39 -5.83 -17.85 9.28
C ASN A 39 -6.20 -17.56 7.81
N TRP A 40 -6.90 -18.49 7.17
CA TRP A 40 -7.44 -18.29 5.81
C TRP A 40 -8.43 -17.11 5.75
N ILE A 41 -9.35 -17.03 6.70
CA ILE A 41 -10.34 -15.94 6.77
C ILE A 41 -9.63 -14.61 7.01
N PHE A 42 -8.70 -14.55 7.96
CA PHE A 42 -7.93 -13.35 8.27
C PHE A 42 -7.19 -12.82 7.05
N TRP A 43 -6.38 -13.66 6.39
CA TRP A 43 -5.61 -13.23 5.22
C TRP A 43 -6.47 -12.90 4.00
N SER A 44 -7.63 -13.55 3.86
CA SER A 44 -8.60 -13.18 2.81
C SER A 44 -9.13 -11.77 3.01
N ILE A 45 -9.48 -11.38 4.25
CA ILE A 45 -9.91 -10.01 4.56
C ILE A 45 -8.76 -9.01 4.31
N VAL A 46 -7.54 -9.38 4.72
CA VAL A 46 -6.34 -8.55 4.48
C VAL A 46 -6.14 -8.30 2.99
N ILE A 47 -6.26 -9.31 2.13
CA ILE A 47 -6.05 -9.17 0.69
C ILE A 47 -7.22 -8.47 0.01
N VAL A 48 -8.47 -8.77 0.38
CA VAL A 48 -9.65 -8.25 -0.33
C VAL A 48 -10.06 -6.86 0.13
N VAL A 49 -9.79 -6.51 1.40
CA VAL A 49 -10.25 -5.24 1.99
C VAL A 49 -9.07 -4.34 2.34
N LEU A 50 -8.15 -4.81 3.21
CA LEU A 50 -7.11 -3.91 3.73
C LEU A 50 -6.06 -3.54 2.67
N MET A 51 -5.59 -4.51 1.91
CA MET A 51 -4.57 -4.32 0.88
C MET A 51 -5.01 -3.30 -0.18
N PRO A 52 -6.21 -3.39 -0.80
CA PRO A 52 -6.63 -2.38 -1.76
C PRO A 52 -6.80 -1.02 -1.10
N ILE A 53 -7.37 -0.93 0.10
CA ILE A 53 -7.48 0.35 0.81
C ILE A 53 -6.11 1.01 1.01
N ILE A 54 -5.12 0.25 1.49
CA ILE A 54 -3.76 0.76 1.71
C ILE A 54 -3.08 1.13 0.39
N ALA A 55 -3.12 0.24 -0.60
CA ALA A 55 -2.48 0.47 -1.90
C ALA A 55 -3.08 1.67 -2.62
N PHE A 56 -4.42 1.76 -2.68
CA PHE A 56 -5.08 2.93 -3.25
C PHE A 56 -4.70 4.19 -2.50
N SER A 57 -4.82 4.22 -1.17
CA SER A 57 -4.49 5.40 -0.37
C SER A 57 -3.06 5.91 -0.60
N LEU A 58 -2.07 5.00 -0.67
CA LEU A 58 -0.68 5.34 -0.95
C LEU A 58 -0.46 5.87 -2.38
N ILE A 59 -1.14 5.27 -3.35
CA ILE A 59 -1.08 5.72 -4.75
C ILE A 59 -1.75 7.09 -4.90
N THR A 60 -2.95 7.31 -4.33
CA THR A 60 -3.61 8.62 -4.40
C THR A 60 -2.77 9.69 -3.71
N PHE A 61 -2.23 9.40 -2.52
CA PHE A 61 -1.33 10.32 -1.83
C PHE A 61 -0.12 10.69 -2.69
N GLY A 62 0.53 9.68 -3.29
CA GLY A 62 1.67 9.90 -4.15
C GLY A 62 1.35 10.70 -5.43
N VAL A 63 0.20 10.44 -6.06
CA VAL A 63 -0.29 11.18 -7.23
C VAL A 63 -0.62 12.64 -6.88
N PHE A 64 -1.30 12.89 -5.76
CA PHE A 64 -1.61 14.26 -5.32
C PHE A 64 -0.34 15.03 -4.92
N ALA A 65 0.64 14.37 -4.30
CA ALA A 65 1.97 14.93 -4.02
C ALA A 65 2.73 15.30 -5.30
N LEU A 66 2.64 14.47 -6.34
CA LEU A 66 3.23 14.73 -7.65
C LEU A 66 2.56 15.87 -8.41
N LYS A 67 1.23 16.03 -8.28
CA LYS A 67 0.46 17.13 -8.88
C LYS A 67 0.72 18.49 -8.23
N GLY A 68 1.41 18.53 -7.09
CA GLY A 68 1.71 19.79 -6.41
C GLY A 68 0.52 20.41 -5.68
N GLU A 69 -0.57 19.67 -5.48
CA GLU A 69 -1.72 20.17 -4.70
C GLU A 69 -1.34 20.40 -3.21
N TYR A 70 -0.33 19.68 -2.71
CA TYR A 70 0.28 19.92 -1.39
C TYR A 70 1.29 21.10 -1.35
N ASP A 71 1.45 21.85 -2.43
CA ASP A 71 2.31 23.04 -2.47
C ASP A 71 1.57 24.30 -1.99
N VAL A 72 0.22 24.26 -1.93
CA VAL A 72 -0.64 25.38 -1.52
C VAL A 72 -0.84 25.45 0.00
N ILE A 73 -0.61 24.34 0.72
CA ILE A 73 -0.61 24.34 2.19
C ILE A 73 0.81 24.64 2.66
N ALA A 74 1.16 25.93 2.63
CA ALA A 74 2.30 26.53 3.32
C ALA A 74 1.90 27.94 3.76
#